data_AF-A0A955TQW4-F1
#
_entry.id   AF-A0A955TQW4-F1
#
_cell.length_a   1.000
_cell.length_b   1.000
_cell.length_c   1.000
_cell.angle_alpha   90.00
_cell.angle_beta   90.00
_cell.angle_gamma   90.00
#
_symmetry.space_group_name_H-M   'P 1'
#
loop_
_entity.id
_entity.type
_entity.pdbx_description
1 polymer ?
#
loop_
_entity_poly.entity_id
_entity_poly.type
_entity_poly.pdbx_seq_one_letter_code
_entity_poly.pdbx_strand_id
1 'polypeptide(L)'
;METKLQKRYAYFRGIEKVFEDYKLGKISLIGIGRKVMVSSTSVANDIKNAFGVDAFEKANAERRKILSQKKRIIAINEGKTADLTYADAKILLENGEIKRQGFLCVFETIVEISRSTTGTPKRILFGLNGIWKIEGPKGKVTIRFGKPNKRFREYKINRHRFKITPAQSKETEGTVFCIKDGNCYSYYYFPASELLKIQSLNLKFAKHHEKFKYSKFLVKVEK
;
A
#
# COMPACT_ATOMS: atom_id res chain seq x y z
N MET A 1 1.37 49.58 4.95
CA MET A 1 0.36 49.38 6.01
C MET A 1 0.03 47.89 6.00
N GLU A 2 0.46 47.15 7.03
CA GLU A 2 0.31 45.69 7.08
C GLU A 2 -1.17 45.32 7.28
N THR A 3 -1.72 44.45 6.43
CA THR A 3 -3.16 44.15 6.46
C THR A 3 -3.54 43.43 7.77
N LYS A 4 -4.78 43.59 8.23
CA LYS A 4 -5.31 42.91 9.44
C LYS A 4 -5.10 41.38 9.38
N LEU A 5 -5.12 40.81 8.17
CA LEU A 5 -4.85 39.39 7.92
C LEU A 5 -3.36 39.04 8.09
N GLN A 6 -2.44 39.86 7.55
CA GLN A 6 -0.99 39.64 7.71
C GLN A 6 -0.58 39.62 9.19
N LYS A 7 -1.09 40.57 10.00
CA LYS A 7 -0.83 40.59 11.45
C LYS A 7 -1.39 39.35 12.15
N ARG A 8 -2.61 38.93 11.81
CA ARG A 8 -3.24 37.74 12.42
C ARG A 8 -2.45 36.47 12.15
N TYR A 9 -1.97 36.27 10.92
CA TYR A 9 -1.29 35.05 10.49
C TYR A 9 0.24 35.14 10.54
N ALA A 10 0.80 36.17 11.15
CA ALA A 10 2.26 36.39 11.26
C ALA A 10 2.99 35.18 11.89
N TYR A 11 2.38 34.53 12.89
CA TYR A 11 2.93 33.30 13.51
C TYR A 11 3.20 32.19 12.49
N PHE A 12 2.37 32.10 11.45
CA PHE A 12 2.50 31.11 10.38
C PHE A 12 3.29 31.62 9.18
N ARG A 13 3.91 32.81 9.25
CA ARG A 13 4.57 33.48 8.12
C ARG A 13 3.59 33.90 7.03
N GLY A 14 2.38 34.30 7.38
CA GLY A 14 1.37 34.84 6.46
C GLY A 14 0.26 33.86 6.10
N ILE A 15 -0.81 34.38 5.49
CA ILE A 15 -2.02 33.61 5.17
C ILE A 15 -1.79 32.65 4.00
N GLU A 16 -0.85 32.97 3.11
CA GLU A 16 -0.38 32.13 2.02
C GLU A 16 0.23 30.84 2.56
N LYS A 17 1.09 30.97 3.57
CA LYS A 17 1.72 29.81 4.20
C LYS A 17 0.72 28.94 4.98
N VAL A 18 -0.27 29.57 5.62
CA VAL A 18 -1.40 28.88 6.25
C VAL A 18 -2.20 28.09 5.22
N PHE A 19 -2.50 28.70 4.07
CA PHE A 19 -3.26 28.06 3.02
C PHE A 19 -2.52 26.85 2.43
N GLU A 20 -1.23 26.99 2.17
CA GLU A 20 -0.37 25.88 1.70
C GLU A 20 -0.24 24.75 2.73
N ASP A 21 0.05 25.07 3.99
CA ASP A 21 0.18 24.03 5.02
C ASP A 21 -1.18 23.36 5.35
N TYR A 22 -2.30 24.08 5.18
CA TYR A 22 -3.64 23.51 5.22
C TYR A 22 -3.88 22.55 4.04
N LYS A 23 -3.58 22.98 2.81
CA LYS A 23 -3.71 22.16 1.58
C LYS A 23 -2.92 20.86 1.71
N LEU A 24 -1.68 20.93 2.21
CA LEU A 24 -0.79 19.79 2.43
C LEU A 24 -1.16 18.87 3.61
N GLY A 25 -2.26 19.15 4.32
CA GLY A 25 -2.67 18.32 5.44
C GLY A 25 -1.78 18.47 6.68
N LYS A 26 -0.95 19.52 6.79
CA LYS A 26 0.00 19.70 7.91
C LYS A 26 -0.66 20.32 9.14
N ILE A 27 -1.61 21.23 8.93
CA ILE A 27 -2.38 21.88 10.00
C ILE A 27 -3.87 21.89 9.67
N SER A 28 -4.75 21.74 10.65
CA SER A 28 -6.21 21.84 10.46
C SER A 28 -6.71 23.27 10.69
N LEU A 29 -7.90 23.62 10.17
CA LEU A 29 -8.52 24.93 10.45
C LEU A 29 -8.73 25.17 11.95
N ILE A 30 -9.05 24.11 12.71
CA ILE A 30 -9.15 24.18 14.17
C ILE A 30 -7.77 24.46 14.78
N GLY A 31 -6.72 23.79 14.30
CA GLY A 31 -5.35 24.02 14.75
C GLY A 31 -4.86 25.43 14.47
N ILE A 32 -5.18 25.97 13.29
CA ILE A 32 -4.91 27.37 12.93
C ILE A 32 -5.69 28.30 13.87
N GLY A 33 -7.01 28.08 13.99
CA GLY A 33 -7.89 28.91 14.81
C GLY A 33 -7.46 29.00 16.27
N ARG A 34 -7.03 27.88 16.88
CA ARG A 34 -6.45 27.87 18.22
C ARG A 34 -5.18 28.72 18.35
N LYS A 35 -4.34 28.74 17.32
CA LYS A 35 -3.07 29.50 17.33
C LYS A 35 -3.26 31.00 17.12
N VAL A 36 -4.28 31.39 16.36
CA VAL A 36 -4.61 32.81 16.10
C VAL A 36 -5.83 33.32 16.86
N MET A 37 -6.30 32.54 17.85
CA MET A 37 -7.42 32.85 18.74
C MET A 37 -8.73 33.22 18.03
N VAL A 38 -9.09 32.48 16.98
CA VAL A 38 -10.37 32.62 16.28
C VAL A 38 -10.99 31.26 15.96
N SER A 39 -12.28 31.24 15.62
CA SER A 39 -12.97 30.00 15.22
C SER A 39 -12.41 29.44 13.90
N SER A 40 -12.55 28.12 13.68
CA SER A 40 -12.21 27.50 12.40
C SER A 40 -13.03 28.07 11.24
N THR A 41 -14.26 28.52 11.49
CA THR A 41 -15.12 29.18 10.51
C THR A 41 -14.57 30.54 10.11
N SER A 42 -14.06 31.31 11.08
CA SER A 42 -13.38 32.58 10.82
C SER A 42 -12.11 32.38 9.98
N VAL A 43 -11.32 31.35 10.28
CA VAL A 43 -10.15 30.99 9.45
C VAL A 43 -10.57 30.61 8.03
N ALA A 44 -11.62 29.81 7.87
CA ALA A 44 -12.13 29.44 6.55
C ALA A 44 -12.56 30.68 5.74
N ASN A 45 -13.26 31.62 6.37
CA ASN A 45 -13.69 32.86 5.72
C ASN A 45 -12.50 33.76 5.36
N ASP A 46 -11.49 33.88 6.24
CA ASP A 46 -10.27 34.63 5.96
C ASP A 46 -9.55 34.05 4.72
N ILE A 47 -9.43 32.72 4.62
CA ILE A 47 -8.83 32.06 3.46
C ILE A 47 -9.68 32.26 2.20
N LYS A 48 -11.00 32.11 2.29
CA LYS A 48 -11.92 32.35 1.16
C LYS A 48 -11.84 33.79 0.67
N ASN A 49 -11.72 34.76 1.57
CA ASN A 49 -11.59 36.18 1.21
C ASN A 49 -10.24 36.48 0.56
N ALA A 50 -9.17 35.78 0.96
CA ALA A 50 -7.83 36.00 0.41
C ALA A 50 -7.59 35.29 -0.93
N PHE A 51 -8.14 34.08 -1.13
CA PHE A 51 -7.84 33.23 -2.30
C PHE A 51 -9.06 32.89 -3.17
N GLY A 52 -10.26 33.26 -2.74
CA GLY A 52 -11.52 32.89 -3.39
C GLY A 52 -12.09 31.55 -2.90
N VAL A 53 -13.41 31.41 -3.05
CA VAL A 53 -14.16 30.21 -2.63
C VAL A 53 -13.71 28.98 -3.43
N ASP A 54 -13.53 29.12 -4.74
CA ASP A 54 -13.14 28.00 -5.60
C ASP A 54 -11.76 27.44 -5.26
N ALA A 55 -10.79 28.33 -4.95
CA ALA A 55 -9.46 27.91 -4.53
C ALA A 55 -9.51 27.15 -3.19
N PHE A 56 -10.33 27.64 -2.25
CA PHE A 56 -10.53 26.98 -0.96
C PHE A 56 -11.16 25.59 -1.12
N GLU A 57 -12.19 25.44 -1.94
CA GLU A 57 -12.84 24.14 -2.16
C GLU A 57 -11.90 23.14 -2.86
N LYS A 58 -11.09 23.60 -3.84
CA LYS A 58 -10.03 22.79 -4.46
C LYS A 58 -9.01 22.34 -3.42
N ALA A 59 -8.51 23.25 -2.58
CA ALA A 59 -7.56 22.92 -1.52
C ALA A 59 -8.16 21.93 -0.50
N ASN A 60 -9.45 22.06 -0.18
CA ASN A 60 -10.15 21.13 0.70
C ASN A 60 -10.30 19.73 0.08
N ALA A 61 -10.56 19.64 -1.22
CA ALA A 61 -10.59 18.37 -1.95
C ALA A 61 -9.20 17.70 -1.99
N GLU A 62 -8.14 18.46 -2.27
CA GLU A 62 -6.76 17.97 -2.25
C GLU A 62 -6.32 17.53 -0.86
N ARG A 63 -6.61 18.33 0.17
CA ARG A 63 -6.35 17.97 1.56
C ARG A 63 -7.00 16.64 1.93
N ARG A 64 -8.26 16.44 1.54
CA ARG A 64 -8.98 15.17 1.79
C ARG A 64 -8.28 13.99 1.14
N LYS A 65 -7.78 14.14 -0.10
CA LYS A 65 -6.98 13.10 -0.78
C LYS A 65 -5.70 12.79 -0.01
N ILE A 66 -4.93 13.82 0.38
CA ILE A 66 -3.67 13.66 1.13
C ILE A 66 -3.91 12.99 2.48
N LEU A 67 -4.91 13.43 3.24
CA LEU A 67 -5.23 12.84 4.55
C LEU A 67 -5.69 11.38 4.42
N SER A 68 -6.48 11.08 3.39
CA SER A 68 -6.89 9.70 3.09
C SER A 68 -5.68 8.81 2.79
N GLN A 69 -4.74 9.28 1.96
CA GLN A 69 -3.51 8.58 1.65
C GLN A 69 -2.63 8.37 2.89
N LYS A 70 -2.42 9.41 3.72
CA LYS A 70 -1.70 9.30 5.00
C LYS A 70 -2.32 8.25 5.92
N LYS A 71 -3.65 8.24 6.04
CA LYS A 71 -4.37 7.24 6.84
C LYS A 71 -4.14 5.82 6.33
N ARG A 72 -4.13 5.61 5.00
CA ARG A 72 -3.82 4.32 4.38
C ARG A 72 -2.38 3.89 4.64
N ILE A 73 -1.41 4.79 4.51
CA ILE A 73 0.01 4.51 4.80
C ILE A 73 0.20 4.08 6.25
N ILE A 74 -0.42 4.80 7.20
CA ILE A 74 -0.40 4.44 8.62
C ILE A 74 -0.98 3.04 8.82
N ALA A 75 -2.15 2.76 8.23
CA ALA A 75 -2.77 1.44 8.31
C ALA A 75 -1.85 0.33 7.77
N ILE A 76 -1.20 0.54 6.62
CA ILE A 76 -0.25 -0.43 6.04
C ILE A 76 0.94 -0.65 6.99
N ASN A 77 1.52 0.42 7.52
CA ASN A 77 2.67 0.32 8.43
C ASN A 77 2.31 -0.37 9.75
N GLU A 78 1.07 -0.21 10.21
CA GLU A 78 0.51 -0.88 11.41
C GLU A 78 0.07 -2.33 11.16
N GLY A 79 0.18 -2.86 9.93
CA GLY A 79 -0.27 -4.23 9.66
C GLY A 79 -1.77 -4.36 9.33
N LYS A 80 -2.50 -3.25 9.22
CA LYS A 80 -3.92 -3.24 8.86
C LYS A 80 -4.10 -3.35 7.35
N THR A 81 -5.32 -3.71 6.95
CA THR A 81 -5.69 -3.77 5.53
C THR A 81 -5.95 -2.39 4.95
N ALA A 82 -5.40 -2.11 3.79
CA ALA A 82 -5.64 -0.88 3.05
C ALA A 82 -5.44 -1.10 1.54
N ASP A 83 -6.16 -0.36 0.72
CA ASP A 83 -6.04 -0.39 -0.73
C ASP A 83 -5.36 0.87 -1.27
N LEU A 84 -4.54 0.69 -2.29
CA LEU A 84 -3.89 1.78 -3.03
C LEU A 84 -4.02 1.52 -4.52
N THR A 85 -3.95 2.58 -5.33
CA THR A 85 -3.69 2.39 -6.75
C THR A 85 -2.29 1.83 -6.93
N TYR A 86 -2.04 1.13 -8.05
CA TYR A 86 -0.71 0.60 -8.33
C TYR A 86 0.34 1.73 -8.40
N ALA A 87 0.01 2.86 -9.03
CA ALA A 87 0.90 4.01 -9.14
C ALA A 87 1.25 4.58 -7.76
N ASP A 88 0.25 4.81 -6.90
CA ASP A 88 0.49 5.31 -5.55
C ASP A 88 1.30 4.31 -4.72
N ALA A 89 0.98 3.02 -4.80
CA ALA A 89 1.71 1.98 -4.09
C ALA A 89 3.19 1.95 -4.48
N LYS A 90 3.49 2.10 -5.77
CA LYS A 90 4.86 2.11 -6.29
C LYS A 90 5.63 3.33 -5.79
N ILE A 91 5.09 4.55 -5.96
CA ILE A 91 5.71 5.80 -5.51
C ILE A 91 5.98 5.76 -4.00
N LEU A 92 5.00 5.32 -3.21
CA LEU A 92 5.12 5.27 -1.75
C LEU A 92 6.16 4.23 -1.28
N LEU A 93 6.37 3.15 -2.02
CA LEU A 93 7.42 2.17 -1.74
C LEU A 93 8.80 2.69 -2.15
N GLU A 94 8.92 3.29 -3.34
CA GLU A 94 10.16 3.92 -3.83
C GLU A 94 10.64 5.04 -2.90
N ASN A 95 9.70 5.83 -2.35
CA ASN A 95 10.01 6.90 -1.39
C ASN A 95 10.22 6.40 0.06
N GLY A 96 10.06 5.09 0.33
CA GLY A 96 10.23 4.53 1.67
C GLY A 96 9.14 4.92 2.70
N GLU A 97 7.99 5.43 2.25
CA GLU A 97 6.86 5.78 3.13
C GLU A 97 6.16 4.54 3.71
N ILE A 98 6.16 3.44 2.95
CA ILE A 98 5.78 2.12 3.44
C ILE A 98 7.01 1.44 4.02
N LYS A 99 7.14 1.44 5.35
CA LYS A 99 8.36 1.11 6.10
C LYS A 99 8.63 -0.39 6.27
N ARG A 100 8.13 -1.24 5.37
CA ARG A 100 8.35 -2.69 5.44
C ARG A 100 9.66 -3.03 4.73
N GLN A 101 10.68 -3.43 5.48
CA GLN A 101 11.99 -3.77 4.91
C GLN A 101 11.89 -4.86 3.83
N GLY A 102 12.59 -4.66 2.71
CA GLY A 102 12.63 -5.59 1.57
C GLY A 102 11.33 -5.69 0.78
N PHE A 103 10.33 -4.86 1.08
CA PHE A 103 8.99 -4.99 0.52
C PHE A 103 8.86 -4.52 -0.93
N LEU A 104 9.68 -3.56 -1.38
CA LEU A 104 9.66 -3.08 -2.77
C LEU A 104 10.01 -4.19 -3.76
N CYS A 105 11.11 -4.90 -3.56
CA CYS A 105 11.51 -6.02 -4.42
C CYS A 105 10.45 -7.14 -4.44
N VAL A 106 9.89 -7.48 -3.27
CA VAL A 106 8.79 -8.45 -3.17
C VAL A 106 7.56 -7.97 -3.93
N PHE A 107 7.24 -6.68 -3.83
CA PHE A 107 6.13 -6.05 -4.53
C PHE A 107 6.29 -6.12 -6.05
N GLU A 108 7.45 -5.73 -6.58
CA GLU A 108 7.73 -5.74 -8.01
C GLU A 108 7.66 -7.17 -8.58
N THR A 109 8.25 -8.14 -7.88
CA THR A 109 8.22 -9.55 -8.29
C THR A 109 6.80 -10.09 -8.36
N ILE A 110 5.98 -9.82 -7.33
CA ILE A 110 4.58 -10.27 -7.31
C ILE A 110 3.77 -9.59 -8.42
N VAL A 111 3.99 -8.29 -8.65
CA VAL A 111 3.35 -7.55 -9.74
C VAL A 111 3.71 -8.16 -11.08
N GLU A 112 5.00 -8.46 -11.32
CA GLU A 112 5.47 -9.06 -12.56
C GLU A 112 4.86 -10.44 -12.81
N ILE A 113 4.85 -11.30 -11.78
CA ILE A 113 4.21 -12.62 -11.85
C ILE A 113 2.72 -12.49 -12.17
N SER A 114 2.04 -11.50 -11.59
CA SER A 114 0.59 -11.32 -11.76
C SER A 114 0.21 -10.67 -13.10
N ARG A 115 1.14 -9.96 -13.75
CA ARG A 115 0.85 -9.08 -14.90
C ARG A 115 0.30 -9.82 -16.12
N SER A 116 0.77 -11.04 -16.38
CA SER A 116 0.25 -11.88 -17.47
C SER A 116 -1.23 -12.20 -17.29
N THR A 117 -1.67 -12.30 -16.03
CA THR A 117 -3.04 -12.67 -15.66
C THR A 117 -3.93 -11.44 -15.50
N THR A 118 -3.48 -10.41 -14.78
CA THR A 118 -4.32 -9.24 -14.46
C THR A 118 -4.27 -8.15 -15.53
N GLY A 119 -3.29 -8.19 -16.46
CA GLY A 119 -2.89 -7.02 -17.24
C GLY A 119 -2.17 -5.99 -16.36
N THR A 120 -2.11 -4.73 -16.80
CA THR A 120 -1.54 -3.64 -15.99
C THR A 120 -2.33 -3.47 -14.69
N PRO A 121 -1.69 -3.65 -13.51
CA PRO A 121 -2.37 -3.52 -12.23
C PRO A 121 -3.02 -2.15 -12.06
N LYS A 122 -4.25 -2.13 -11.54
CA LYS A 122 -4.98 -0.90 -11.20
C LYS A 122 -5.00 -0.69 -9.69
N ARG A 123 -5.27 -1.74 -8.92
CA ARG A 123 -5.40 -1.69 -7.46
C ARG A 123 -4.57 -2.76 -6.78
N ILE A 124 -4.00 -2.40 -5.64
CA ILE A 124 -3.21 -3.26 -4.77
C ILE A 124 -3.85 -3.23 -3.38
N LEU A 125 -4.21 -4.39 -2.87
CA LEU A 125 -4.68 -4.55 -1.50
C LEU A 125 -3.52 -5.01 -0.62
N PHE A 126 -3.21 -4.24 0.40
CA PHE A 126 -2.25 -4.57 1.45
C PHE A 126 -2.96 -5.20 2.64
N GLY A 127 -2.26 -6.06 3.37
CA GLY A 127 -2.69 -6.66 4.62
C GLY A 127 -1.51 -6.92 5.58
N LEU A 128 -1.77 -7.70 6.62
CA LEU A 128 -0.84 -7.91 7.74
C LEU A 128 0.55 -8.38 7.31
N ASN A 129 0.60 -9.32 6.36
CA ASN A 129 1.87 -9.95 5.94
C ASN A 129 2.42 -9.40 4.61
N GLY A 130 1.70 -8.50 3.95
CA GLY A 130 2.17 -7.88 2.72
C GLY A 130 1.03 -7.59 1.74
N ILE A 131 1.30 -7.78 0.45
CA ILE A 131 0.27 -7.70 -0.59
C ILE A 131 -0.67 -8.88 -0.39
N TRP A 132 -1.96 -8.62 -0.42
CA TRP A 132 -2.97 -9.67 -0.33
C TRP A 132 -3.66 -9.90 -1.67
N LYS A 133 -3.83 -8.85 -2.47
CA LYS A 133 -4.52 -8.95 -3.77
C LYS A 133 -3.99 -7.92 -4.76
N ILE A 134 -3.92 -8.31 -6.02
CA ILE A 134 -3.68 -7.43 -7.16
C ILE A 134 -4.88 -7.53 -8.10
N GLU A 135 -5.42 -6.39 -8.49
CA GLU A 135 -6.55 -6.30 -9.43
C GLU A 135 -6.16 -5.46 -10.64
N GLY A 136 -6.46 -5.98 -11.84
CA GLY A 136 -6.26 -5.31 -13.11
C GLY A 136 -7.45 -5.50 -14.04
N PRO A 137 -7.40 -4.95 -15.27
CA PRO A 137 -8.52 -5.02 -16.21
C PRO A 137 -8.90 -6.44 -16.65
N LYS A 138 -7.95 -7.39 -16.60
CA LYS A 138 -8.19 -8.78 -17.05
C LYS A 138 -8.62 -9.71 -15.93
N GLY A 139 -8.53 -9.28 -14.67
CA GLY A 139 -8.89 -10.12 -13.54
C GLY A 139 -8.14 -9.75 -12.25
N LYS A 140 -8.28 -10.61 -11.25
CA LYS A 140 -7.68 -10.45 -9.92
C LYS A 140 -6.87 -11.68 -9.52
N VAL A 141 -5.73 -11.44 -8.86
CA VAL A 141 -4.83 -12.47 -8.33
C VAL A 141 -4.71 -12.29 -6.83
N THR A 142 -4.83 -13.39 -6.09
CA THR A 142 -4.62 -13.41 -4.63
C THR A 142 -3.17 -13.73 -4.29
N ILE A 143 -2.63 -13.13 -3.25
CA ILE A 143 -1.27 -13.36 -2.76
C ILE A 143 -1.36 -13.98 -1.38
N ARG A 144 -0.59 -15.05 -1.16
CA ARG A 144 -0.52 -15.76 0.13
C ARG A 144 0.90 -15.91 0.60
N PHE A 145 1.19 -15.34 1.77
CA PHE A 145 2.50 -15.47 2.40
C PHE A 145 2.54 -16.64 3.38
N GLY A 146 3.47 -17.55 3.17
CA GLY A 146 3.90 -18.55 4.13
C GLY A 146 5.07 -18.00 4.94
N LYS A 147 4.92 -17.96 6.27
CA LYS A 147 6.03 -17.71 7.20
C LYS A 147 6.43 -19.04 7.85
N PRO A 148 7.66 -19.53 7.66
CA PRO A 148 8.16 -20.63 8.48
C PRO A 148 8.21 -20.15 9.93
N ASN A 149 7.48 -20.81 10.83
CA ASN A 149 7.73 -20.66 12.26
C ASN A 149 8.75 -21.73 12.67
N LYS A 150 9.46 -21.55 13.80
CA LYS A 150 10.43 -22.53 14.31
C LYS A 150 9.80 -23.91 14.56
N ARG A 151 8.51 -23.96 14.93
CA ARG A 151 7.71 -25.20 15.13
C ARG A 151 7.30 -25.91 13.81
N PHE A 152 7.39 -25.24 12.66
CA PHE A 152 7.04 -25.76 11.33
C PHE A 152 8.26 -26.37 10.62
N ARG A 153 9.47 -26.22 11.16
CA ARG A 153 10.67 -26.92 10.66
C ARG A 153 10.55 -28.44 10.77
N GLU A 154 9.55 -28.95 11.50
CA GLU A 154 9.39 -30.37 11.79
C GLU A 154 8.46 -31.14 10.83
N TYR A 155 7.66 -30.50 9.98
CA TYR A 155 6.82 -31.22 9.00
C TYR A 155 7.45 -31.20 7.60
N LYS A 156 8.41 -32.11 7.40
CA LYS A 156 9.25 -32.31 6.19
C LYS A 156 10.18 -31.11 5.91
N ILE A 157 11.47 -31.32 6.16
CA ILE A 157 12.57 -30.38 5.89
C ILE A 157 12.30 -29.56 4.63
N ASN A 158 12.25 -28.24 4.78
CA ASN A 158 12.11 -27.27 3.69
C ASN A 158 10.79 -27.32 2.88
N ARG A 159 9.63 -27.49 3.51
CA ARG A 159 8.33 -27.22 2.85
C ARG A 159 7.39 -26.36 3.71
N HIS A 160 6.46 -25.65 3.06
CA HIS A 160 5.33 -24.98 3.69
C HIS A 160 4.01 -25.50 3.13
N ARG A 161 3.07 -25.84 4.02
CA ARG A 161 1.73 -26.29 3.65
C ARG A 161 0.76 -25.11 3.60
N PHE A 162 0.25 -24.82 2.42
CA PHE A 162 -0.88 -23.91 2.24
C PHE A 162 -2.19 -24.69 2.18
N LYS A 163 -3.12 -24.41 3.10
CA LYS A 163 -4.51 -24.87 2.98
C LYS A 163 -5.21 -24.10 1.87
N ILE A 164 -5.85 -24.77 0.93
CA ILE A 164 -6.57 -24.14 -0.19
C ILE A 164 -8.06 -24.20 0.12
N THR A 165 -8.75 -23.06 0.04
CA THR A 165 -10.18 -22.96 0.29
C THR A 165 -10.92 -22.74 -1.04
N PRO A 166 -11.95 -23.56 -1.38
CA PRO A 166 -12.63 -23.48 -2.69
C PRO A 166 -13.26 -22.13 -3.04
N ALA A 167 -13.69 -21.36 -2.03
CA ALA A 167 -14.22 -20.01 -2.24
C ALA A 167 -13.19 -19.06 -2.87
N GLN A 168 -11.90 -19.27 -2.60
CA GLN A 168 -10.81 -18.39 -3.05
C GLN A 168 -10.51 -18.56 -4.55
N SER A 169 -10.72 -19.75 -5.09
CA SER A 169 -10.51 -20.08 -6.51
C SER A 169 -11.67 -19.66 -7.42
N LYS A 170 -12.87 -19.38 -6.89
CA LYS A 170 -14.00 -18.96 -7.74
C LYS A 170 -13.96 -17.49 -8.13
N GLU A 171 -13.31 -16.68 -7.31
CA GLU A 171 -13.27 -15.24 -7.51
C GLU A 171 -12.02 -14.77 -8.25
N THR A 172 -10.92 -15.52 -8.20
CA THR A 172 -9.63 -15.04 -8.71
C THR A 172 -9.16 -15.86 -9.90
N GLU A 173 -8.36 -15.25 -10.76
CA GLU A 173 -7.78 -15.94 -11.92
C GLU A 173 -6.62 -16.86 -11.51
N GLY A 174 -6.02 -16.58 -10.35
CA GLY A 174 -4.94 -17.37 -9.80
C GLY A 174 -4.48 -16.88 -8.44
N THR A 175 -3.58 -17.66 -7.84
CA THR A 175 -2.96 -17.35 -6.55
C THR A 175 -1.45 -17.42 -6.65
N VAL A 176 -0.77 -16.37 -6.16
CA VAL A 176 0.68 -16.35 -5.93
C VAL A 176 0.94 -16.76 -4.49
N PHE A 177 1.64 -17.87 -4.30
CA PHE A 177 2.16 -18.31 -3.01
C PHE A 177 3.59 -17.82 -2.84
N CYS A 178 3.81 -17.01 -1.81
CA CYS A 178 5.10 -16.44 -1.46
C CYS A 178 5.59 -17.12 -0.18
N ILE A 179 6.79 -17.68 -0.20
CA ILE A 179 7.36 -18.35 0.98
C ILE A 179 8.65 -17.62 1.35
N LYS A 180 8.69 -17.05 2.57
CA LYS A 180 9.89 -16.37 3.07
C LYS A 180 10.82 -17.36 3.76
N ASP A 181 12.11 -17.37 3.43
CA ASP A 181 13.14 -18.08 4.18
C ASP A 181 14.35 -17.16 4.42
N GLY A 182 14.60 -16.79 5.68
CA GLY A 182 15.54 -15.73 6.02
C GLY A 182 15.21 -14.43 5.28
N ASN A 183 16.13 -13.99 4.41
CA ASN A 183 16.00 -12.80 3.56
C ASN A 183 15.50 -13.11 2.14
N CYS A 184 15.24 -14.38 1.81
CA CYS A 184 14.85 -14.82 0.48
C CYS A 184 13.36 -15.11 0.39
N TYR A 185 12.80 -15.01 -0.81
CA TYR A 185 11.42 -15.37 -1.10
C TYR A 185 11.36 -16.34 -2.28
N SER A 186 10.56 -17.40 -2.14
CA SER A 186 10.15 -18.27 -3.25
C SER A 186 8.74 -17.91 -3.69
N TYR A 187 8.49 -17.84 -4.99
CA TYR A 187 7.20 -17.49 -5.56
C TYR A 187 6.67 -18.62 -6.46
N TYR A 188 5.41 -18.98 -6.26
CA TYR A 188 4.72 -19.99 -7.06
C TYR A 188 3.37 -19.44 -7.51
N TYR A 189 3.11 -19.44 -8.80
CA TYR A 189 1.80 -19.07 -9.34
C TYR A 189 1.03 -20.32 -9.73
N PHE A 190 -0.23 -20.39 -9.30
CA PHE A 190 -1.18 -21.40 -9.74
C PHE A 190 -2.43 -20.73 -10.29
N PRO A 191 -2.85 -21.06 -11.53
CA PRO A 191 -4.16 -20.70 -12.04
C PRO A 191 -5.26 -21.22 -11.11
N ALA A 192 -6.36 -20.50 -11.00
CA ALA A 192 -7.45 -20.91 -10.11
C ALA A 192 -8.09 -22.24 -10.52
N SER A 193 -8.14 -22.53 -11.83
CA SER A 193 -8.61 -23.80 -12.39
C SER A 193 -7.83 -25.01 -11.85
N GLU A 194 -6.52 -24.86 -11.62
CA GLU A 194 -5.67 -25.91 -11.06
C GLU A 194 -5.91 -26.11 -9.55
N LEU A 195 -6.52 -25.14 -8.86
CA LEU A 195 -6.75 -25.18 -7.42
C LEU A 195 -8.13 -25.71 -7.02
N LEU A 196 -9.09 -25.81 -7.94
CA LEU A 196 -10.50 -26.10 -7.66
C LEU A 196 -10.77 -27.41 -6.89
N LYS A 197 -9.85 -28.38 -6.97
CA LYS A 197 -9.97 -29.70 -6.31
C LYS A 197 -8.86 -29.99 -5.31
N ILE A 198 -7.98 -29.02 -5.05
CA ILE A 198 -6.85 -29.19 -4.16
C ILE A 198 -7.25 -28.67 -2.77
N GLN A 199 -7.08 -29.50 -1.74
CA GLN A 199 -7.34 -29.09 -0.34
C GLN A 199 -6.10 -28.45 0.32
N SER A 200 -4.90 -28.86 -0.10
CA SER A 200 -3.66 -28.24 0.36
C SER A 200 -2.50 -28.44 -0.60
N LEU A 201 -1.64 -27.44 -0.69
CA LEU A 201 -0.37 -27.48 -1.42
C LEU A 201 0.78 -27.55 -0.44
N ASN A 202 1.72 -28.46 -0.68
CA ASN A 202 3.00 -28.52 0.04
C ASN A 202 4.11 -28.02 -0.88
N LEU A 203 4.44 -26.73 -0.75
CA LEU A 203 5.44 -26.09 -1.60
C LEU A 203 6.80 -26.14 -0.92
N LYS A 204 7.83 -26.52 -1.67
CA LYS A 204 9.22 -26.55 -1.17
C LYS A 204 9.74 -25.11 -1.11
N PHE A 205 10.65 -24.80 -0.19
CA PHE A 205 11.46 -23.59 -0.36
C PHE A 205 12.39 -23.85 -1.54
N ALA A 206 12.46 -22.92 -2.47
CA ALA A 206 13.52 -22.98 -3.45
C ALA A 206 14.84 -22.86 -2.70
N LYS A 207 15.60 -23.96 -2.60
CA LYS A 207 17.04 -23.82 -2.37
C LYS A 207 17.55 -22.92 -3.49
N HIS A 208 18.41 -21.96 -3.16
CA HIS A 208 19.22 -21.28 -4.17
C HIS A 208 19.66 -22.37 -5.18
N HIS A 209 19.29 -22.23 -6.46
CA HIS A 209 19.62 -23.12 -7.59
C HIS A 209 18.63 -24.22 -8.08
N GLU A 210 17.46 -24.50 -7.48
CA GLU A 210 16.53 -25.53 -8.01
C GLU A 210 15.41 -24.97 -8.92
N LYS A 211 15.43 -25.20 -10.25
CA LYS A 211 14.32 -24.82 -11.17
C LYS A 211 13.07 -25.69 -10.97
N PHE A 212 11.92 -25.11 -10.57
CA PHE A 212 10.62 -25.79 -10.58
C PHE A 212 9.78 -25.38 -11.79
N LYS A 213 8.92 -26.29 -12.26
CA LYS A 213 7.99 -26.09 -13.39
C LYS A 213 7.12 -24.81 -13.27
N TYR A 214 6.85 -24.35 -12.04
CA TYR A 214 5.96 -23.21 -11.73
C TYR A 214 6.68 -22.04 -11.04
N SER A 215 8.01 -22.10 -10.89
CA SER A 215 8.79 -21.03 -10.26
C SER A 215 9.34 -20.10 -11.34
N LYS A 216 8.97 -18.82 -11.31
CA LYS A 216 9.78 -17.78 -11.93
C LYS A 216 10.89 -17.42 -10.95
N PHE A 217 12.12 -17.84 -11.25
CA PHE A 217 13.31 -17.36 -10.55
C PHE A 217 13.67 -15.99 -11.12
N LEU A 218 13.56 -14.95 -10.31
CA LEU A 218 14.31 -13.73 -10.56
C LEU A 218 15.58 -13.81 -9.70
N VAL A 219 16.70 -13.65 -10.40
CA VAL A 219 18.07 -13.78 -9.91
C VAL A 219 18.28 -12.85 -8.71
N LYS A 220 19.02 -13.37 -7.72
CA LYS A 220 19.73 -12.67 -6.63
C LYS A 220 19.57 -11.14 -6.63
N VAL A 221 18.77 -10.59 -5.72
CA VAL A 221 18.92 -9.17 -5.33
C VAL A 221 20.01 -9.13 -4.28
N GLU A 222 21.26 -8.99 -4.74
CA GLU A 222 22.34 -8.58 -3.87
C GLU A 222 22.16 -7.09 -3.52
N LYS A 223 22.42 -6.77 -2.25
CA LYS A 223 22.31 -5.41 -1.71
C LYS A 223 23.41 -4.51 -2.24
#